data_AF-A0A0C3GG74-F1
#
_entry.id   AF-A0A0C3GG74-F1
#
_cell.length_a   1.000
_cell.length_b   1.000
_cell.length_c   1.000
_cell.angle_alpha   90.00
_cell.angle_beta   90.00
_cell.angle_gamma   90.00
#
_symmetry.space_group_name_H-M   'P 1'
#
loop_
_entity.id
_entity.type
_entity.pdbx_description
1 polymer ?
#
loop_
_entity_poly.entity_id
_entity_poly.type
_entity_poly.pdbx_seq_one_letter_code
_entity_poly.pdbx_strand_id
1 'polypeptide(L)'
;MPPPVDPVTSPVTFPFENGAIRLITVIDPVSGRHSVVCDLCDQSISLGIRAASKPLFNHRGADPCQRTAFKRDKKASKERILAGTGSPEDEKLVNTSFKSYSTVSLLVLNKMCNHVGAHILHSLRSTNDPKPCSKQAVGENPCGFCGLEGCLTQLQEKKKGSLSVASNCPYHYAAMNYKAAAKFSKAVPCSNVPVHCPLCSTSVSGQPQTIWKYNAMYHLIHEHSIGDTSPPIPGQLLVQIFITKEEERALGIQEQVTASWRRQNNIPDSDGFEVYLQGPQVDKRTRSDTVSTVNSDKHDSKRNKLGYIQE
;
A
#
# COMPACT_ATOMS: atom_id res chain seq x y z
N MET A 1 27.88 37.74 -25.76
CA MET A 1 27.72 36.27 -25.67
C MET A 1 29.03 35.70 -25.16
N PRO A 2 29.03 34.82 -24.15
CA PRO A 2 30.26 34.17 -23.72
C PRO A 2 30.82 33.31 -24.87
N PRO A 3 32.15 33.25 -25.03
CA PRO A 3 32.78 32.47 -26.09
C PRO A 3 32.46 30.97 -25.95
N PRO A 4 32.45 30.21 -27.06
CA PRO A 4 32.23 28.77 -27.02
C PRO A 4 33.36 28.09 -26.22
N VAL A 5 32.98 27.25 -25.26
CA VAL A 5 33.91 26.46 -24.44
C VAL A 5 34.36 25.23 -25.21
N ASP A 6 35.67 24.96 -25.22
CA ASP A 6 36.25 23.83 -25.94
C ASP A 6 35.82 22.46 -25.36
N PRO A 7 35.79 21.39 -26.19
CA PRO A 7 35.54 20.04 -25.73
C PRO A 7 36.63 19.54 -24.77
N VAL A 8 36.26 18.69 -23.81
CA VAL A 8 37.21 18.08 -22.89
C VAL A 8 37.67 16.75 -23.48
N THR A 9 38.99 16.55 -23.61
CA THR A 9 39.56 15.34 -24.23
C THR A 9 40.08 14.31 -23.21
N SER A 10 40.08 14.67 -21.92
CA SER A 10 40.54 13.82 -20.83
C SER A 10 39.40 13.43 -19.88
N PRO A 11 39.41 12.23 -19.28
CA PRO A 11 38.43 11.85 -18.26
C PRO A 11 38.28 12.90 -17.16
N VAL A 12 37.05 13.33 -16.91
CA VAL A 12 36.70 14.22 -15.79
C VAL A 12 36.34 13.39 -14.55
N THR A 13 36.77 13.88 -13.39
CA THR A 13 36.45 13.29 -12.07
C THR A 13 35.47 14.18 -11.32
N PHE A 14 34.40 13.58 -10.81
CA PHE A 14 33.41 14.26 -9.96
C PHE A 14 33.56 13.77 -8.51
N PRO A 15 33.94 14.66 -7.56
CA PRO A 15 33.96 14.32 -6.14
C PRO A 15 32.56 14.45 -5.51
N PHE A 16 32.21 13.51 -4.64
CA PHE A 16 31.00 13.54 -3.81
C PHE A 16 31.34 13.24 -2.35
N GLU A 17 30.43 13.61 -1.44
CA GLU A 17 30.50 13.27 0.00
C GLU A 17 31.87 13.61 0.61
N ASN A 18 32.29 14.88 0.48
CA ASN A 18 33.58 15.37 0.95
C ASN A 18 34.80 14.65 0.33
N GLY A 19 34.62 14.04 -0.86
CA GLY A 19 35.68 13.37 -1.60
C GLY A 19 35.78 11.86 -1.34
N ALA A 20 34.90 11.29 -0.53
CA ALA A 20 34.83 9.86 -0.28
C ALA A 20 34.51 9.05 -1.55
N ILE A 21 33.68 9.62 -2.43
CA ILE A 21 33.29 8.99 -3.69
C ILE A 21 33.84 9.81 -4.85
N ARG A 22 34.53 9.14 -5.79
CA ARG A 22 35.07 9.74 -7.00
C ARG A 22 34.55 9.00 -8.22
N LEU A 23 33.75 9.67 -9.04
CA LEU A 23 33.26 9.12 -10.29
C LEU A 23 34.08 9.65 -11.45
N ILE A 24 34.66 8.73 -12.23
CA ILE A 24 35.51 9.04 -13.37
C ILE A 24 34.71 8.76 -14.65
N THR A 25 34.70 9.74 -15.56
CA THR A 25 34.02 9.57 -16.85
C THR A 25 34.80 8.67 -17.81
N VAL A 26 34.08 7.96 -18.67
CA VAL A 26 34.62 7.24 -19.83
C VAL A 26 34.27 8.05 -21.08
N ILE A 27 35.25 8.27 -21.95
CA ILE A 27 35.07 8.98 -23.21
C ILE A 27 34.86 7.96 -24.33
N ASP A 28 33.80 8.12 -25.09
CA ASP A 28 33.62 7.41 -26.35
C ASP A 28 34.60 7.98 -27.39
N PRO A 29 35.55 7.19 -27.92
CA PRO A 29 36.56 7.68 -28.85
C PRO A 29 35.98 8.16 -30.19
N VAL A 30 34.77 7.72 -30.56
CA VAL A 30 34.14 8.08 -31.84
C VAL A 30 33.37 9.40 -31.69
N SER A 31 32.53 9.51 -30.67
CA SER A 31 31.67 10.69 -30.50
C SER A 31 32.29 11.79 -29.63
N GLY A 32 33.38 11.50 -28.92
CA GLY A 32 33.97 12.38 -27.90
C GLY A 32 33.05 12.62 -26.69
N ARG A 33 31.93 11.88 -26.57
CA ARG A 33 30.98 12.08 -25.47
C ARG A 33 31.46 11.36 -24.23
N HIS A 34 31.29 12.04 -23.10
CA HIS A 34 31.54 11.45 -21.79
C HIS A 34 30.31 10.68 -21.31
N SER A 35 30.57 9.57 -20.65
CA SER A 35 29.60 8.82 -19.86
C SER A 35 30.16 8.52 -18.48
N VAL A 36 29.29 8.28 -17.51
CA VAL A 36 29.67 7.90 -16.14
C VAL A 36 28.67 6.89 -15.60
N VAL A 37 29.15 5.88 -14.88
CA VAL A 37 28.26 4.92 -14.19
C VAL A 37 27.91 5.50 -12.83
N CYS A 38 26.61 5.56 -12.51
CA CYS A 38 26.15 6.02 -11.21
C CYS A 38 26.51 4.99 -10.13
N ASP A 39 27.17 5.44 -9.08
CA ASP A 39 27.45 4.67 -7.86
C ASP A 39 26.20 4.16 -7.15
N LEU A 40 25.07 4.88 -7.25
CA LEU A 40 23.86 4.57 -6.51
C LEU A 40 22.99 3.49 -7.18
N CYS A 41 22.91 3.48 -8.51
CA CYS A 41 21.98 2.63 -9.25
C CYS A 41 22.61 1.85 -10.42
N ASP A 42 23.94 1.98 -10.61
CA ASP A 42 24.73 1.32 -11.64
C ASP A 42 24.33 1.66 -13.09
N GLN A 43 23.48 2.68 -13.29
CA GLN A 43 23.09 3.15 -14.62
C GLN A 43 24.17 4.04 -15.25
N SER A 44 24.43 3.84 -16.53
CA SER A 44 25.30 4.73 -17.33
C SER A 44 24.57 6.03 -17.69
N ILE A 45 25.20 7.17 -17.42
CA ILE A 45 24.68 8.52 -17.63
C ILE A 45 25.56 9.23 -18.66
N SER A 46 24.95 9.74 -19.73
CA SER A 46 25.64 10.54 -20.76
C SER A 46 25.77 12.01 -20.34
N LEU A 47 26.98 12.57 -20.40
CA LEU A 47 27.32 13.93 -19.94
C LEU A 47 27.69 14.91 -21.08
N GLY A 48 27.63 14.46 -22.33
CA GLY A 48 28.03 15.23 -23.52
C GLY A 48 29.55 15.41 -23.64
N ILE A 49 30.01 16.17 -24.65
CA ILE A 49 31.44 16.35 -24.98
C ILE A 49 32.20 17.26 -24.01
N ARG A 50 31.49 17.92 -23.09
CA ARG A 50 32.08 18.81 -22.07
C ARG A 50 32.03 18.20 -20.66
N ALA A 51 31.56 16.96 -20.54
CA ALA A 51 31.38 16.27 -19.26
C ALA A 51 30.66 17.14 -18.21
N ALA A 52 29.56 17.82 -18.57
CA ALA A 52 28.86 18.66 -17.62
C ALA A 52 28.34 17.80 -16.46
N SER A 53 28.49 18.26 -15.21
CA SER A 53 28.09 17.50 -14.03
C SER A 53 26.57 17.51 -13.79
N LYS A 54 25.86 18.50 -14.31
CA LYS A 54 24.42 18.70 -14.09
C LYS A 54 23.56 17.45 -14.39
N PRO A 55 23.73 16.71 -15.50
CA PRO A 55 22.97 15.48 -15.74
C PRO A 55 23.21 14.40 -14.68
N LEU A 56 24.45 14.27 -14.18
CA LEU A 56 24.79 13.33 -13.11
C LEU A 56 24.10 13.71 -11.79
N PHE A 57 24.16 14.99 -11.40
CA PHE A 57 23.47 15.47 -10.20
C PHE A 57 21.94 15.33 -10.30
N ASN A 58 21.37 15.68 -11.45
CA ASN A 58 19.93 15.52 -11.71
C ASN A 58 19.51 14.05 -11.63
N HIS A 59 20.31 13.14 -12.20
CA HIS A 59 20.05 11.70 -12.12
C HIS A 59 20.12 11.20 -10.68
N ARG A 60 21.20 11.52 -9.95
CA ARG A 60 21.35 11.12 -8.53
C ARG A 60 20.19 11.65 -7.68
N GLY A 61 19.74 12.88 -7.92
CA GLY A 61 18.61 13.47 -7.20
C GLY A 61 17.23 12.93 -7.61
N ALA A 62 17.12 12.16 -8.69
CA ALA A 62 15.84 11.67 -9.18
C ALA A 62 15.32 10.48 -8.35
N ASP A 63 14.02 10.48 -8.07
CA ASP A 63 13.30 9.40 -7.36
C ASP A 63 13.65 7.98 -7.84
N PRO A 64 13.75 7.68 -9.15
CA PRO A 64 14.08 6.34 -9.60
C PRO A 64 15.48 5.87 -9.18
N CYS A 65 16.48 6.76 -9.22
CA CYS A 65 17.84 6.47 -8.79
C CYS A 65 17.87 6.19 -7.28
N GLN A 66 17.26 7.09 -6.49
CA GLN A 66 17.18 6.97 -5.03
C GLN A 66 16.46 5.69 -4.57
N ARG A 67 15.37 5.31 -5.24
CA ARG A 67 14.65 4.06 -4.94
C ARG A 67 15.49 2.82 -5.26
N THR A 68 16.29 2.87 -6.33
CA THR A 68 17.16 1.76 -6.72
C THR A 68 18.30 1.58 -5.71
N ALA A 69 18.93 2.70 -5.33
CA ALA A 69 19.94 2.75 -4.28
C ALA A 69 19.42 2.16 -2.96
N PHE A 70 18.26 2.66 -2.50
CA PHE A 70 17.63 2.17 -1.27
C PHE A 70 17.34 0.66 -1.31
N LYS A 71 16.87 0.13 -2.44
CA LYS A 71 16.63 -1.32 -2.59
C LYS A 71 17.92 -2.13 -2.49
N ARG A 72 19.00 -1.64 -3.10
CA ARG A 72 20.32 -2.28 -3.07
C ARG A 72 20.87 -2.28 -1.65
N ASP A 73 20.82 -1.15 -0.97
CA ASP A 73 21.30 -1.02 0.41
C ASP A 73 20.48 -1.92 1.35
N LYS A 74 19.16 -1.94 1.20
CA LYS A 74 18.28 -2.85 1.95
C LYS A 74 18.61 -4.32 1.70
N LYS A 75 18.93 -4.71 0.46
CA LYS A 75 19.35 -6.08 0.13
C LYS A 75 20.69 -6.42 0.78
N ALA A 76 21.67 -5.52 0.69
CA ALA A 76 23.00 -5.71 1.27
C ALA A 76 22.94 -5.79 2.81
N SER A 77 22.14 -4.95 3.47
CA SER A 77 21.88 -5.04 4.91
C SER A 77 21.23 -6.37 5.29
N LYS A 78 20.27 -6.87 4.50
CA LYS A 78 19.66 -8.17 4.74
C LYS A 78 20.68 -9.31 4.64
N GLU A 79 21.58 -9.27 3.66
CA GLU A 79 22.66 -10.25 3.49
C GLU A 79 23.62 -10.23 4.69
N ARG A 80 24.00 -9.04 5.18
CA ARG A 80 24.82 -8.91 6.40
C ARG A 80 24.15 -9.48 7.65
N ILE A 81 22.85 -9.21 7.83
CA ILE A 81 22.08 -9.79 8.94
C ILE A 81 22.06 -11.32 8.85
N LEU A 82 21.82 -11.88 7.66
CA LEU A 82 21.83 -13.33 7.43
C LEU A 82 23.20 -13.96 7.68
N ALA A 83 24.28 -13.23 7.37
CA ALA A 83 25.65 -13.65 7.64
C ALA A 83 26.08 -13.49 9.12
N GLY A 84 25.22 -12.94 9.98
CA GLY A 84 25.55 -12.67 11.39
C GLY A 84 26.44 -11.46 11.62
N THR A 85 26.68 -10.64 10.60
CA THR A 85 27.54 -9.43 10.66
C THR A 85 26.72 -8.14 10.52
N GLY A 86 25.42 -8.18 10.75
CA GLY A 86 24.53 -7.02 10.61
C GLY A 86 24.65 -6.05 11.79
N SER A 87 24.57 -4.74 11.52
CA SER A 87 24.51 -3.70 12.55
C SER A 87 23.07 -3.34 12.97
N PRO A 88 22.86 -2.58 14.06
CA PRO A 88 21.55 -2.03 14.41
C PRO A 88 20.94 -1.13 13.31
N GLU A 89 21.77 -0.44 12.53
CA GLU A 89 21.36 0.36 11.37
C GLU A 89 20.91 -0.51 10.22
N ASP A 90 21.59 -1.64 9.98
CA ASP A 90 21.13 -2.66 9.01
C ASP A 90 19.77 -3.20 9.41
N GLU A 91 19.58 -3.48 10.70
CA GLU A 91 18.27 -3.83 11.24
C GLU A 91 17.27 -2.72 10.94
N LYS A 92 17.52 -1.44 11.27
CA LYS A 92 16.58 -0.34 10.96
C LYS A 92 16.26 -0.23 9.46
N LEU A 93 17.25 -0.37 8.58
CA LEU A 93 17.10 -0.23 7.13
C LEU A 93 16.27 -1.39 6.52
N VAL A 94 16.58 -2.61 6.94
CA VAL A 94 15.79 -3.81 6.60
C VAL A 94 14.40 -3.73 7.24
N ASN A 95 14.34 -3.20 8.46
CA ASN A 95 13.13 -2.99 9.27
C ASN A 95 12.33 -1.73 8.91
N THR A 96 12.50 -1.21 7.69
CA THR A 96 11.36 -0.56 6.99
C THR A 96 10.20 -1.56 6.77
N SER A 97 10.43 -2.83 7.06
CA SER A 97 9.46 -3.84 7.46
C SER A 97 9.47 -4.00 8.99
N PHE A 98 8.42 -3.55 9.67
CA PHE A 98 8.37 -3.61 11.12
C PHE A 98 8.30 -5.07 11.62
N LYS A 99 9.09 -5.40 12.64
CA LYS A 99 8.83 -6.58 13.49
C LYS A 99 7.50 -6.30 14.16
N SER A 100 6.47 -7.11 13.92
CA SER A 100 5.23 -7.03 14.69
C SER A 100 5.56 -7.32 16.16
N TYR A 101 5.01 -6.55 17.11
CA TYR A 101 5.17 -6.87 18.53
C TYR A 101 4.59 -8.26 18.85
N SER A 102 3.66 -8.73 18.01
CA SER A 102 3.06 -10.06 18.07
C SER A 102 3.88 -11.14 17.34
N THR A 103 4.70 -10.83 16.30
CA THR A 103 5.51 -11.85 15.59
C THR A 103 7.00 -11.54 15.42
N VAL A 104 7.79 -12.62 15.30
CA VAL A 104 9.18 -12.56 14.79
C VAL A 104 9.22 -12.35 13.26
N SER A 105 8.07 -12.29 12.58
CA SER A 105 7.99 -12.11 11.13
C SER A 105 8.20 -10.64 10.75
N LEU A 106 9.19 -10.38 9.90
CA LEU A 106 9.41 -9.06 9.30
C LEU A 106 8.33 -8.81 8.25
N LEU A 107 7.46 -7.84 8.50
CA LEU A 107 6.36 -7.49 7.61
C LEU A 107 6.45 -6.04 7.15
N VAL A 108 6.17 -5.81 5.87
CA VAL A 108 6.04 -4.45 5.34
C VAL A 108 4.84 -3.78 6.01
N LEU A 109 4.96 -2.51 6.38
CA LEU A 109 3.93 -1.76 7.13
C LEU A 109 2.53 -1.87 6.50
N ASN A 110 2.44 -1.84 5.17
CA ASN A 110 1.17 -1.97 4.45
C ASN A 110 0.51 -3.36 4.54
N LYS A 111 1.21 -4.37 5.06
CA LYS A 111 0.69 -5.73 5.32
C LYS A 111 0.30 -5.95 6.78
N MET A 112 0.59 -5.01 7.69
CA MET A 112 0.37 -5.20 9.13
C MET A 112 -1.10 -5.41 9.46
N CYS A 113 -1.99 -4.61 8.88
CA CYS A 113 -3.43 -4.77 9.07
C CYS A 113 -3.94 -6.16 8.63
N ASN A 114 -3.41 -6.68 7.52
CA ASN A 114 -3.77 -8.02 7.06
C ASN A 114 -3.26 -9.12 7.97
N HIS A 115 -2.04 -8.97 8.47
CA HIS A 115 -1.42 -9.93 9.37
C HIS A 115 -2.11 -9.94 10.74
N VAL A 116 -2.26 -8.78 11.36
CA VAL A 116 -2.87 -8.61 12.69
C VAL A 116 -4.36 -8.94 12.66
N GLY A 117 -5.06 -8.58 11.58
CA GLY A 117 -6.47 -8.94 11.40
C GLY A 117 -6.71 -10.45 11.46
N ALA A 118 -5.80 -11.27 10.95
CA ALA A 118 -5.88 -12.72 11.10
C ALA A 118 -5.88 -13.13 12.58
N HIS A 119 -4.92 -12.65 13.37
CA HIS A 119 -4.81 -12.94 14.81
C HIS A 119 -6.05 -12.51 15.58
N ILE A 120 -6.56 -11.30 15.30
CA ILE A 120 -7.78 -10.78 15.93
C ILE A 120 -8.95 -11.71 15.62
N LEU A 121 -9.10 -12.13 14.36
CA LEU A 121 -10.24 -12.94 13.97
C LEU A 121 -10.17 -14.37 14.50
N HIS A 122 -8.98 -14.99 14.55
CA HIS A 122 -8.78 -16.28 15.21
C HIS A 122 -9.12 -16.20 16.70
N SER A 123 -8.70 -15.12 17.38
CA SER A 123 -9.06 -14.87 18.78
C SER A 123 -10.59 -14.78 18.97
N LEU A 124 -11.27 -13.99 18.12
CA LEU A 124 -12.73 -13.82 18.14
C LEU A 124 -13.52 -15.10 17.83
N ARG A 125 -12.90 -16.08 17.15
CA ARG A 125 -13.49 -17.38 16.83
C ARG A 125 -13.03 -18.49 17.78
N SER A 126 -12.20 -18.16 18.77
CA SER A 126 -11.60 -19.13 19.69
C SER A 126 -10.91 -20.28 18.96
N THR A 127 -10.23 -19.97 17.84
CA THR A 127 -9.46 -20.93 17.05
C THR A 127 -7.97 -20.75 17.23
N ASN A 128 -7.23 -21.84 16.99
CA ASN A 128 -5.78 -21.77 16.96
C ASN A 128 -5.33 -20.98 15.73
N ASP A 129 -4.61 -19.88 15.96
CA ASP A 129 -3.96 -19.17 14.87
C ASP A 129 -2.88 -20.07 14.24
N PRO A 130 -2.90 -20.31 12.91
CA PRO A 130 -1.93 -21.18 12.25
C PRO A 130 -0.50 -20.61 12.23
N LYS A 131 -0.34 -19.33 12.57
CA LYS A 131 0.94 -18.61 12.66
C LYS A 131 1.02 -17.94 14.04
N PRO A 132 1.02 -18.73 15.13
CA PRO A 132 0.85 -18.21 16.48
C PRO A 132 1.95 -17.19 16.82
N CYS A 133 1.48 -16.04 17.29
CA CYS A 133 2.25 -14.87 17.68
C CYS A 133 2.75 -14.99 19.13
N SER A 134 3.91 -15.61 19.36
CA SER A 134 4.34 -16.10 20.67
C SER A 134 4.82 -15.04 21.70
N LYS A 135 4.32 -13.79 21.69
CA LYS A 135 4.79 -12.77 22.66
C LYS A 135 3.70 -12.12 23.51
N GLN A 136 2.56 -11.77 22.95
CA GLN A 136 1.47 -11.10 23.67
C GLN A 136 0.12 -11.49 23.05
N ALA A 137 -0.89 -11.69 23.89
CA ALA A 137 -2.26 -11.95 23.46
C ALA A 137 -2.88 -10.71 22.79
N VAL A 138 -3.90 -10.95 21.95
CA VAL A 138 -4.73 -9.88 21.38
C VAL A 138 -5.48 -9.19 22.53
N GLY A 139 -5.51 -7.85 22.54
CA GLY A 139 -6.24 -7.07 23.54
C GLY A 139 -7.76 -7.21 23.41
N GLU A 140 -8.53 -6.73 24.40
CA GLU A 140 -9.99 -6.74 24.37
C GLU A 140 -10.54 -5.72 23.37
N ASN A 141 -9.86 -4.56 23.26
CA ASN A 141 -10.13 -3.55 22.24
C ASN A 141 -8.92 -3.40 21.29
N PRO A 142 -8.65 -4.40 20.44
CA PRO A 142 -7.40 -4.48 19.72
C PRO A 142 -7.31 -3.47 18.59
N CYS A 143 -6.16 -2.82 18.48
CA CYS A 143 -5.81 -2.02 17.32
C CYS A 143 -5.61 -2.90 16.09
N GLY A 144 -6.28 -2.61 14.98
CA GLY A 144 -6.13 -3.36 13.74
C GLY A 144 -4.73 -3.33 13.11
N PHE A 145 -3.81 -2.47 13.58
CA PHE A 145 -2.41 -2.43 13.12
C PHE A 145 -1.43 -3.23 13.97
N CYS A 146 -1.66 -3.35 15.30
CA CYS A 146 -0.72 -4.02 16.22
C CYS A 146 -1.35 -5.14 17.05
N GLY A 147 -2.67 -5.23 17.14
CA GLY A 147 -3.40 -6.23 17.93
C GLY A 147 -3.45 -5.93 19.43
N LEU A 148 -2.77 -4.86 19.87
CA LEU A 148 -2.69 -4.44 21.27
C LEU A 148 -3.68 -3.31 21.56
N GLU A 149 -3.82 -2.98 22.85
CA GLU A 149 -4.63 -1.88 23.34
C GLU A 149 -3.89 -0.52 23.35
N GLY A 150 -4.60 0.55 23.67
CA GLY A 150 -4.04 1.88 23.91
C GLY A 150 -3.69 2.70 22.66
N CYS A 151 -3.83 2.14 21.46
CA CYS A 151 -3.68 2.91 20.22
C CYS A 151 -4.92 3.77 19.97
N LEU A 152 -4.71 5.06 19.76
CA LEU A 152 -5.73 5.99 19.29
C LEU A 152 -5.78 5.92 17.77
N THR A 153 -6.98 5.64 17.23
CA THR A 153 -7.23 5.59 15.80
C THR A 153 -8.47 6.41 15.48
N GLN A 154 -8.38 7.27 14.48
CA GLN A 154 -9.45 8.14 14.04
C GLN A 154 -9.65 7.99 12.53
N LEU A 155 -10.90 7.73 12.14
CA LEU A 155 -11.32 7.82 10.75
C LEU A 155 -11.66 9.29 10.46
N GLN A 156 -11.10 9.83 9.37
CA GLN A 156 -11.22 11.24 9.01
C GLN A 156 -11.70 11.38 7.57
N GLU A 157 -12.60 12.33 7.34
CA GLU A 157 -13.02 12.75 6.00
C GLU A 157 -12.06 13.82 5.45
N LYS A 158 -11.56 13.61 4.23
CA LYS A 158 -10.78 14.61 3.49
C LYS A 158 -11.71 15.52 2.66
N LYS A 159 -11.16 16.64 2.18
CA LYS A 159 -11.82 17.70 1.38
C LYS A 159 -12.60 17.26 0.13
N LYS A 160 -12.59 15.97 -0.24
CA LYS A 160 -13.30 15.38 -1.39
C LYS A 160 -14.18 14.17 -1.00
N GLY A 161 -14.54 14.03 0.27
CA GLY A 161 -15.31 12.89 0.80
C GLY A 161 -14.52 11.58 0.86
N SER A 162 -13.22 11.58 0.52
CA SER A 162 -12.39 10.39 0.67
C SER A 162 -12.01 10.20 2.14
N LEU A 163 -12.14 8.97 2.63
CA LEU A 163 -11.77 8.61 4.00
C LEU A 163 -10.26 8.34 4.13
N SER A 164 -9.70 8.70 5.28
CA SER A 164 -8.33 8.37 5.69
C SER A 164 -8.26 8.02 7.16
N VAL A 165 -7.28 7.21 7.51
CA VAL A 165 -7.02 6.82 8.90
C VAL A 165 -5.88 7.66 9.45
N ALA A 166 -6.07 8.21 10.64
CA ALA A 166 -5.01 8.76 11.48
C ALA A 166 -4.86 7.85 12.70
N SER A 167 -3.63 7.51 13.08
CA SER A 167 -3.38 6.68 14.26
C SER A 167 -2.02 6.99 14.86
N ASN A 168 -1.93 6.89 16.19
CA ASN A 168 -0.66 6.95 16.93
C ASN A 168 0.07 5.59 16.97
N CYS A 169 -0.51 4.54 16.38
CA CYS A 169 0.10 3.21 16.37
C CYS A 169 1.42 3.25 15.57
N PRO A 170 2.53 2.68 16.09
CA PRO A 170 3.79 2.62 15.36
C PRO A 170 3.71 1.81 14.06
N TYR A 171 2.68 0.97 13.90
CA TYR A 171 2.42 0.19 12.70
C TYR A 171 1.37 0.80 11.76
N HIS A 172 0.98 2.04 11.98
CA HIS A 172 0.05 2.74 11.10
C HIS A 172 0.69 3.06 9.74
N TYR A 173 0.08 2.55 8.66
CA TYR A 173 0.45 2.89 7.29
C TYR A 173 -0.33 4.12 6.79
N ALA A 174 0.26 5.31 6.88
CA ALA A 174 -0.40 6.58 6.53
C ALA A 174 -0.90 6.67 5.08
N ALA A 175 -0.29 5.94 4.14
CA ALA A 175 -0.71 5.89 2.74
C ALA A 175 -1.74 4.78 2.43
N MET A 176 -2.37 4.19 3.45
CA MET A 176 -3.42 3.20 3.30
C MET A 176 -4.55 3.75 2.40
N ASN A 177 -4.91 3.00 1.37
CA ASN A 177 -6.11 3.26 0.58
C ASN A 177 -7.32 2.65 1.31
N TYR A 178 -8.06 3.49 2.04
CA TYR A 178 -9.19 3.04 2.86
C TYR A 178 -10.24 2.28 2.05
N LYS A 179 -10.66 2.79 0.89
CA LYS A 179 -11.72 2.15 0.07
C LYS A 179 -11.32 0.77 -0.42
N ALA A 180 -10.03 0.58 -0.73
CA ALA A 180 -9.50 -0.72 -1.12
C ALA A 180 -9.36 -1.65 0.10
N ALA A 181 -8.86 -1.14 1.23
CA ALA A 181 -8.70 -1.91 2.46
C ALA A 181 -10.04 -2.33 3.09
N ALA A 182 -11.10 -1.55 2.93
CA ALA A 182 -12.44 -1.88 3.42
C ALA A 182 -13.14 -3.00 2.63
N LYS A 183 -12.54 -3.47 1.53
CA LYS A 183 -13.11 -4.49 0.66
C LYS A 183 -12.24 -5.74 0.69
N PHE A 184 -12.89 -6.88 0.90
CA PHE A 184 -12.26 -8.18 0.74
C PHE A 184 -11.68 -8.36 -0.67
N SER A 185 -10.47 -8.91 -0.74
CA SER A 185 -9.90 -9.43 -1.98
C SER A 185 -8.99 -10.61 -1.68
N LYS A 186 -8.79 -11.51 -2.65
CA LYS A 186 -7.88 -12.66 -2.46
C LYS A 186 -6.43 -12.23 -2.16
N ALA A 187 -6.00 -11.06 -2.65
CA ALA A 187 -4.65 -10.54 -2.42
C ALA A 187 -4.49 -9.85 -1.07
N VAL A 188 -5.55 -9.22 -0.56
CA VAL A 188 -5.62 -8.53 0.73
C VAL A 188 -6.91 -9.01 1.42
N PRO A 189 -6.87 -10.18 2.08
CA PRO A 189 -8.08 -10.82 2.58
C PRO A 189 -8.67 -10.14 3.82
N CYS A 190 -7.90 -9.37 4.58
CA CYS A 190 -8.41 -8.65 5.74
C CYS A 190 -9.06 -7.32 5.34
N SER A 191 -10.32 -7.15 5.71
CA SER A 191 -11.06 -5.89 5.59
C SER A 191 -11.26 -5.16 6.93
N ASN A 192 -10.49 -5.53 7.96
CA ASN A 192 -10.54 -4.91 9.28
C ASN A 192 -10.04 -3.46 9.22
N VAL A 193 -10.94 -2.53 8.92
CA VAL A 193 -10.68 -1.08 8.90
C VAL A 193 -11.42 -0.38 10.04
N PRO A 194 -11.00 0.83 10.45
CA PRO A 194 -11.78 1.63 11.37
C PRO A 194 -13.07 2.10 10.71
N VAL A 195 -14.19 2.11 11.42
CA VAL A 195 -15.50 2.59 11.00
C VAL A 195 -16.06 3.56 12.04
N HIS A 196 -17.01 4.40 11.65
CA HIS A 196 -17.69 5.28 12.60
C HIS A 196 -18.84 4.56 13.30
N CYS A 197 -18.93 4.72 14.63
CA CYS A 197 -20.10 4.29 15.39
C CYS A 197 -21.14 5.43 15.39
N PRO A 198 -22.32 5.25 14.76
CA PRO A 198 -23.38 6.26 14.74
C PRO A 198 -24.15 6.37 16.06
N LEU A 199 -23.98 5.41 16.97
CA LEU A 199 -24.65 5.42 18.28
C LEU A 199 -23.85 6.19 19.35
N CYS A 200 -22.54 6.34 19.16
CA CYS A 200 -21.73 7.16 20.03
C CYS A 200 -22.02 8.64 19.83
N SER A 201 -22.09 9.38 20.93
CA SER A 201 -22.02 10.84 20.90
C SER A 201 -20.76 11.30 20.17
N THR A 202 -20.88 12.36 19.39
CA THR A 202 -19.72 12.99 18.75
C THR A 202 -18.78 13.57 19.81
N SER A 203 -17.48 13.54 19.54
CA SER A 203 -16.49 14.21 20.39
C SER A 203 -16.75 15.71 20.49
N VAL A 204 -16.03 16.39 21.40
CA VAL A 204 -16.03 17.86 21.51
C VAL A 204 -15.66 18.54 20.17
N SER A 205 -14.84 17.88 19.35
CA SER A 205 -14.48 18.35 18.00
C SER A 205 -15.53 18.02 16.92
N GLY A 206 -16.68 17.47 17.31
CA GLY A 206 -17.78 17.09 16.42
C GLY A 206 -17.51 15.82 15.61
N GLN A 207 -16.46 15.06 15.92
CA GLN A 207 -16.09 13.86 15.15
C GLN A 207 -16.78 12.62 15.73
N PRO A 208 -17.35 11.73 14.90
CA PRO A 208 -17.92 10.48 15.39
C PRO A 208 -16.85 9.54 15.95
N GLN A 209 -17.22 8.76 16.96
CA GLN A 209 -16.31 7.77 17.54
C GLN A 209 -15.90 6.74 16.49
N THR A 210 -14.61 6.39 16.48
CA THR A 210 -14.03 5.42 15.55
C THR A 210 -13.79 4.08 16.25
N ILE A 211 -14.23 2.99 15.63
CA ILE A 211 -14.09 1.61 16.14
C ILE A 211 -13.54 0.70 15.04
N TRP A 212 -12.80 -0.35 15.38
CA TRP A 212 -12.33 -1.31 14.36
C TRP A 212 -13.45 -2.27 13.96
N LYS A 213 -13.58 -2.53 12.66
CA LYS A 213 -14.60 -3.41 12.06
C LYS A 213 -14.80 -4.71 12.85
N TYR A 214 -13.72 -5.46 13.08
CA TYR A 214 -13.79 -6.77 13.73
C TYR A 214 -14.24 -6.69 15.20
N ASN A 215 -13.99 -5.57 15.85
CA ASN A 215 -14.36 -5.34 17.25
C ASN A 215 -15.70 -4.59 17.42
N ALA A 216 -16.38 -4.26 16.31
CA ALA A 216 -17.53 -3.37 16.37
C ALA A 216 -18.72 -3.98 17.12
N MET A 217 -18.95 -5.29 17.00
CA MET A 217 -20.02 -5.97 17.74
C MET A 217 -19.77 -5.93 19.25
N TYR A 218 -18.52 -6.16 19.69
CA TYR A 218 -18.16 -6.05 21.10
C TYR A 218 -18.40 -4.64 21.63
N HIS A 219 -17.96 -3.62 20.89
CA HIS A 219 -18.22 -2.21 21.23
C HIS A 219 -19.72 -1.91 21.33
N LEU A 220 -20.54 -2.38 20.37
CA LEU A 220 -21.99 -2.17 20.39
C LEU A 220 -22.63 -2.80 21.63
N ILE A 221 -22.22 -4.02 21.97
CA ILE A 221 -22.77 -4.72 23.14
C ILE A 221 -22.34 -4.02 24.43
N HIS A 222 -21.05 -3.68 24.57
CA HIS A 222 -20.50 -3.12 25.80
C HIS A 222 -20.94 -1.67 26.06
N GLU A 223 -20.94 -0.82 25.03
CA GLU A 223 -21.16 0.62 25.19
C GLU A 223 -22.61 1.05 24.96
N HIS A 224 -23.41 0.25 24.23
CA HIS A 224 -24.75 0.67 23.78
C HIS A 224 -25.88 -0.28 24.20
N SER A 225 -25.60 -1.43 24.81
CA SER A 225 -26.68 -2.28 25.35
C SER A 225 -27.28 -1.64 26.61
N ILE A 226 -28.58 -1.85 26.79
CA ILE A 226 -29.30 -1.44 27.99
C ILE A 226 -29.81 -2.71 28.67
N GLY A 227 -29.11 -3.13 29.74
CA GLY A 227 -29.33 -4.45 30.35
C GLY A 227 -29.04 -5.58 29.36
N ASP A 228 -29.96 -6.54 29.24
CA ASP A 228 -29.85 -7.66 28.29
C ASP A 228 -30.36 -7.33 26.88
N THR A 229 -30.77 -6.08 26.63
CA THR A 229 -31.32 -5.67 25.34
C THR A 229 -30.23 -5.10 24.44
N SER A 230 -30.04 -5.72 23.27
CA SER A 230 -29.11 -5.24 22.25
C SER A 230 -29.55 -3.89 21.67
N PRO A 231 -28.60 -2.98 21.35
CA PRO A 231 -28.94 -1.69 20.76
C PRO A 231 -29.59 -1.84 19.38
N PRO A 232 -30.41 -0.87 18.94
CA PRO A 232 -30.90 -0.82 17.57
C PRO A 232 -29.75 -0.48 16.61
N ILE A 233 -29.17 -1.48 15.96
CA ILE A 233 -28.03 -1.29 15.06
C ILE A 233 -28.51 -0.78 13.69
N PRO A 234 -28.04 0.39 13.21
CA PRO A 234 -28.39 0.88 11.88
C PRO A 234 -27.94 -0.09 10.78
N GLY A 235 -28.80 -0.35 9.79
CA GLY A 235 -28.51 -1.29 8.70
C GLY A 235 -27.21 -0.98 7.95
N GLN A 236 -26.89 0.30 7.77
CA GLN A 236 -25.63 0.73 7.14
C GLN A 236 -24.39 0.31 7.94
N LEU A 237 -24.47 0.35 9.28
CA LEU A 237 -23.38 -0.11 10.14
C LEU A 237 -23.24 -1.63 10.06
N LEU A 238 -24.35 -2.38 10.09
CA LEU A 238 -24.34 -3.83 9.92
C LEU A 238 -23.62 -4.25 8.64
N VAL A 239 -23.88 -3.58 7.51
CA VAL A 239 -23.19 -3.83 6.24
C VAL A 239 -21.70 -3.52 6.34
N GLN A 240 -21.31 -2.42 6.99
CA GLN A 240 -19.90 -2.02 7.15
C GLN A 240 -19.10 -2.98 8.03
N ILE A 241 -19.73 -3.54 9.07
CA ILE A 241 -19.07 -4.41 10.05
C ILE A 241 -19.14 -5.90 9.69
N PHE A 242 -19.91 -6.26 8.66
CA PHE A 242 -20.08 -7.63 8.23
C PHE A 242 -18.77 -8.27 7.73
N ILE A 243 -18.46 -9.48 8.22
CA ILE A 243 -17.28 -10.26 7.85
C ILE A 243 -17.77 -11.47 7.03
N THR A 244 -17.34 -11.57 5.78
CA THR A 244 -17.78 -12.64 4.86
C THR A 244 -17.15 -13.99 5.22
N LYS A 245 -17.80 -15.11 4.84
CA LYS A 245 -17.17 -16.44 4.95
C LYS A 245 -15.91 -16.54 4.09
N GLU A 246 -15.90 -15.88 2.93
CA GLU A 246 -14.76 -15.85 2.02
C GLU A 246 -13.53 -15.21 2.68
N GLU A 247 -13.74 -14.11 3.40
CA GLU A 247 -12.74 -13.40 4.19
C GLU A 247 -12.19 -14.28 5.31
N GLU A 248 -13.06 -14.89 6.11
CA GLU A 248 -12.67 -15.80 7.18
C GLU A 248 -11.87 -17.00 6.65
N ARG A 249 -12.34 -17.63 5.58
CA ARG A 249 -11.64 -18.72 4.91
C ARG A 249 -10.27 -18.30 4.39
N ALA A 250 -10.17 -17.11 3.78
CA ALA A 250 -8.90 -16.59 3.27
C ALA A 250 -7.91 -16.22 4.39
N LEU A 251 -8.40 -15.96 5.61
CA LEU A 251 -7.60 -15.78 6.83
C LEU A 251 -7.36 -17.09 7.60
N GLY A 252 -7.75 -18.24 7.03
CA GLY A 252 -7.45 -19.57 7.55
C GLY A 252 -8.45 -20.07 8.59
N ILE A 253 -9.61 -19.45 8.74
CA ILE A 253 -10.70 -19.93 9.59
C ILE A 253 -11.56 -20.89 8.78
N GLN A 254 -11.79 -22.07 9.33
CA GLN A 254 -12.54 -23.09 8.62
C GLN A 254 -14.03 -22.73 8.57
N GLU A 255 -14.69 -22.98 7.43
CA GLU A 255 -16.09 -22.56 7.21
C GLU A 255 -17.06 -23.13 8.26
N GLN A 256 -16.83 -24.37 8.72
CA GLN A 256 -17.62 -24.99 9.79
C GLN A 256 -17.49 -24.25 11.13
N VAL A 257 -16.34 -23.63 11.42
CA VAL A 257 -16.15 -22.83 12.63
C VAL A 257 -17.02 -21.58 12.52
N THR A 258 -16.93 -20.86 11.40
CA THR A 258 -17.78 -19.71 11.10
C THR A 258 -19.26 -20.04 11.22
N ALA A 259 -19.70 -21.11 10.55
CA ALA A 259 -21.10 -21.51 10.54
C ALA A 259 -21.61 -21.89 11.94
N SER A 260 -20.80 -22.63 12.71
CA SER A 260 -21.15 -23.00 14.09
C SER A 260 -21.19 -21.79 15.00
N TRP A 261 -20.21 -20.89 14.91
CA TRP A 261 -20.15 -19.67 15.70
C TRP A 261 -21.33 -18.74 15.39
N ARG A 262 -21.64 -18.51 14.11
CA ARG A 262 -22.81 -17.71 13.71
C ARG A 262 -24.12 -18.31 14.24
N ARG A 263 -24.29 -19.63 14.15
CA ARG A 263 -25.46 -20.34 14.69
C ARG A 263 -25.58 -20.19 16.21
N GLN A 264 -24.48 -20.37 16.95
CA GLN A 264 -24.47 -20.25 18.42
C GLN A 264 -24.78 -18.83 18.89
N ASN A 265 -24.41 -17.82 18.10
CA ASN A 265 -24.62 -16.41 18.44
C ASN A 265 -25.85 -15.79 17.75
N ASN A 266 -26.71 -16.60 17.12
CA ASN A 266 -27.90 -16.15 16.38
C ASN A 266 -27.60 -15.07 15.32
N ILE A 267 -26.43 -15.15 14.68
CA ILE A 267 -26.02 -14.23 13.63
C ILE A 267 -26.50 -14.80 12.28
N PRO A 268 -27.34 -14.09 11.52
CA PRO A 268 -27.84 -14.57 10.25
C PRO A 268 -26.71 -14.72 9.24
N ASP A 269 -26.87 -15.68 8.34
CA ASP A 269 -25.94 -15.86 7.24
C ASP A 269 -26.18 -14.76 6.19
N SER A 270 -25.24 -13.83 6.05
CA SER A 270 -25.42 -12.68 5.15
C SER A 270 -24.52 -12.65 3.93
N ASP A 271 -23.80 -13.74 3.65
CA ASP A 271 -23.03 -13.87 2.42
C ASP A 271 -23.94 -13.80 1.16
N GLY A 272 -25.25 -14.08 1.30
CA GLY A 272 -26.25 -13.90 0.23
C GLY A 272 -26.79 -12.47 0.05
N PHE A 273 -26.59 -11.55 1.00
CA PHE A 273 -27.08 -10.17 0.90
C PHE A 273 -26.23 -9.29 -0.03
N GLU A 274 -24.96 -9.67 -0.26
CA GLU A 274 -24.05 -8.90 -1.11
C GLU A 274 -24.55 -8.82 -2.56
N VAL A 275 -25.29 -9.84 -3.01
CA VAL A 275 -25.96 -9.91 -4.32
C VAL A 275 -26.98 -8.78 -4.51
N TYR A 276 -27.60 -8.29 -3.44
CA TYR A 276 -28.63 -7.25 -3.52
C TYR A 276 -28.09 -5.83 -3.36
N LEU A 277 -26.93 -5.66 -2.70
CA LEU A 277 -26.31 -4.33 -2.48
C LEU A 277 -25.40 -3.92 -3.64
N GLN A 278 -24.86 -4.88 -4.37
CA GLN A 278 -24.26 -4.62 -5.68
C GLN A 278 -25.41 -4.53 -6.70
N GLY A 279 -26.06 -3.36 -6.80
CA GLY A 279 -27.04 -3.08 -7.85
C GLY A 279 -26.52 -3.49 -9.25
N PRO A 280 -27.40 -3.66 -10.25
CA PRO A 280 -27.10 -4.34 -11.51
C PRO A 280 -25.74 -3.88 -12.02
N GLN A 281 -24.77 -4.82 -12.06
CA GLN A 281 -23.50 -4.55 -12.68
C GLN A 281 -23.82 -4.13 -14.11
N VAL A 282 -23.67 -2.83 -14.38
CA VAL A 282 -23.68 -2.32 -15.73
C VAL A 282 -22.56 -3.07 -16.41
N ASP A 283 -22.95 -4.04 -17.23
CA ASP A 283 -22.04 -4.84 -18.04
C ASP A 283 -21.01 -3.89 -18.63
N LYS A 284 -19.77 -4.03 -18.16
CA LYS A 284 -18.64 -3.35 -18.78
C LYS A 284 -18.66 -3.83 -20.22
N ARG A 285 -19.14 -2.95 -21.11
CA ARG A 285 -19.16 -3.11 -22.56
C ARG A 285 -17.98 -3.98 -22.96
N THR A 286 -18.29 -5.18 -23.41
CA THR A 286 -17.38 -6.03 -24.15
C THR A 286 -16.73 -5.14 -25.21
N ARG A 287 -15.42 -5.01 -25.11
CA ARG A 287 -14.59 -4.38 -26.12
C ARG A 287 -14.86 -5.15 -27.40
N SER A 288 -15.57 -4.53 -28.35
CA SER A 288 -15.89 -5.14 -29.63
C SER A 288 -14.62 -5.67 -30.27
N ASP A 289 -14.60 -6.98 -30.56
CA ASP A 289 -13.62 -7.59 -31.42
C ASP A 289 -13.72 -6.91 -32.79
N THR A 290 -12.68 -6.19 -33.16
CA THR A 290 -12.51 -5.69 -34.53
C THR A 290 -12.30 -6.88 -35.44
N VAL A 291 -13.37 -7.28 -36.13
CA VAL A 291 -13.33 -8.20 -37.27
C VAL A 291 -12.46 -7.57 -38.34
N SER A 292 -11.29 -8.19 -38.58
CA SER A 292 -10.47 -7.90 -39.74
C SER A 292 -11.21 -8.34 -40.99
N THR A 293 -11.69 -7.38 -41.78
CA THR A 293 -12.11 -7.65 -43.16
C THR A 293 -10.91 -7.48 -44.08
N VAL A 294 -10.65 -8.55 -44.83
CA VAL A 294 -9.63 -8.68 -45.86
C VAL A 294 -10.34 -8.42 -47.20
N ASN A 295 -9.69 -7.67 -48.09
CA ASN A 295 -10.09 -7.28 -49.47
C ASN A 295 -11.18 -6.17 -49.54
N SER A 296 -11.12 -5.16 -50.42
CA SER A 296 -10.59 -5.10 -51.79
C SER A 296 -10.15 -3.67 -52.20
N ASP A 297 -9.13 -3.64 -53.06
CA ASP A 297 -8.96 -2.83 -54.28
C ASP A 297 -9.00 -1.28 -54.32
N LYS A 298 -7.84 -0.74 -54.71
CA LYS A 298 -7.58 0.19 -55.84
C LYS A 298 -8.62 1.28 -56.15
N HIS A 299 -8.21 2.54 -55.94
CA HIS A 299 -8.15 3.54 -57.02
C HIS A 299 -7.22 4.72 -56.70
N ASP A 300 -6.38 5.05 -57.69
CA ASP A 300 -5.74 6.33 -58.05
C ASP A 300 -6.51 7.61 -57.64
N SER A 301 -6.00 8.85 -57.61
CA SER A 301 -4.69 9.49 -57.83
C SER A 301 -4.85 10.98 -57.48
N LYS A 302 -3.73 11.67 -57.19
CA LYS A 302 -3.47 13.12 -57.36
C LYS A 302 -4.66 14.11 -57.34
N ARG A 303 -4.66 15.05 -56.37
CA ARG A 303 -4.91 16.47 -56.70
C ARG A 303 -4.28 17.46 -55.71
N ASN A 304 -3.73 18.50 -56.33
CA ASN A 304 -2.93 19.61 -55.84
C ASN A 304 -3.58 20.53 -54.77
N LYS A 305 -2.72 21.04 -53.87
CA LYS A 305 -2.30 22.45 -53.72
C LYS A 305 -3.37 23.56 -53.91
N LEU A 306 -3.64 24.31 -52.84
CA LEU A 306 -3.94 25.76 -52.70
C LEU A 306 -4.38 25.93 -51.23
N GLY A 307 -3.71 26.68 -50.35
CA GLY A 307 -3.22 28.05 -50.51
C GLY A 307 -4.38 29.01 -50.25
N TYR A 308 -4.56 29.48 -49.01
CA TYR A 308 -5.19 30.78 -48.73
C TYR A 308 -4.75 31.32 -47.36
N ILE A 309 -4.29 32.57 -47.41
CA ILE A 309 -3.95 33.49 -46.32
C ILE A 309 -5.09 34.54 -46.24
N GLN A 310 -5.19 35.23 -45.11
CA GLN A 310 -6.06 36.37 -44.73
C GLN A 310 -7.34 35.95 -43.97
N GLU A 311 -7.67 36.56 -42.82
CA GLU A 311 -7.25 37.85 -42.22
C GLU A 311 -6.70 37.70 -40.79
#